data_AF-A0A4R9FNX1-F1
#
_entry.id   AF-A0A4R9FNX1-F1
#
_cell.length_a   1.000
_cell.length_b   1.000
_cell.length_c   1.000
_cell.angle_alpha   90.00
_cell.angle_beta   90.00
_cell.angle_gamma   90.00
#
_symmetry.space_group_name_H-M   'P 1'
#
loop_
_entity.id
_entity.type
_entity.pdbx_description
1 polymer ?
#
loop_
_entity_poly.entity_id
_entity_poly.type
_entity_poly.pdbx_seq_one_letter_code
_entity_poly.pdbx_strand_id
1 'polypeptide(L)'
;MASFQDYSLLRRWWKPEFPPAKGYTKSYQAKTPDGDILQADFHFHDRKIRLTLEAAGENGRIYVSTIRDGSILKETDLTTGRSYPLYSRFAPFRDLLSSLPDKDALQILGGAYGVSPEPLGGPERRTLKPWEISTKYDHIFGIDRNPRSWKRFFQREKKEPLWTRIKRRIWGDLQDYSLGLASALGIWYAYMDFYLLGFSLAVFGLLFGGLDWILRKRDPLFSKVVIFLGSGSYFYYYGFTRF
;
A
#
# COMPACT_ATOMS: atom_id res chain seq x y z
N MET A 1 16.32 -25.39 -5.88
CA MET A 1 16.20 -25.18 -7.34
C MET A 1 14.80 -25.60 -7.75
N ALA A 2 13.87 -24.66 -7.87
CA ALA A 2 12.51 -24.97 -8.32
C ALA A 2 12.54 -25.13 -9.85
N SER A 3 12.14 -26.29 -10.34
CA SER A 3 11.87 -26.51 -11.77
C SER A 3 10.93 -25.42 -12.27
N PHE A 4 11.34 -24.67 -13.29
CA PHE A 4 10.43 -23.78 -14.02
C PHE A 4 9.35 -24.66 -14.70
N GLN A 5 8.23 -24.85 -14.01
CA GLN A 5 7.04 -25.42 -14.63
C GLN A 5 6.35 -24.31 -15.43
N ASP A 6 6.08 -24.56 -16.71
CA ASP A 6 5.33 -23.65 -17.56
C ASP A 6 3.84 -23.68 -17.18
N TYR A 7 3.47 -22.93 -16.14
CA TYR A 7 2.08 -22.78 -15.68
C TYR A 7 1.14 -22.19 -16.76
N SER A 8 1.70 -21.62 -17.84
CA SER A 8 0.94 -21.14 -19.00
C SER A 8 0.19 -22.26 -19.73
N LEU A 9 0.72 -23.50 -19.69
CA LEU A 9 0.08 -24.67 -20.27
C LEU A 9 -1.12 -25.13 -19.44
N LEU A 10 -0.97 -25.18 -18.12
CA LEU A 10 -2.05 -25.52 -17.17
C LEU A 10 -3.22 -24.55 -17.30
N ARG A 11 -2.94 -23.27 -17.55
CA ARG A 11 -3.97 -22.27 -17.78
C ARG A 11 -4.82 -22.53 -19.03
N ARG A 12 -4.23 -23.12 -20.08
CA ARG A 12 -4.97 -23.48 -21.32
C ARG A 12 -5.90 -24.67 -21.13
N TRP A 13 -5.72 -25.45 -20.06
CA TRP A 13 -6.60 -26.59 -19.77
C TRP A 13 -7.95 -26.15 -19.22
N TRP A 14 -8.02 -24.97 -18.62
CA TRP A 14 -9.29 -24.38 -18.18
C TRP A 14 -10.11 -23.90 -19.37
N LYS A 15 -11.26 -24.54 -19.57
CA LYS A 15 -12.26 -24.14 -20.57
C LYS A 15 -13.46 -23.50 -19.85
N PRO A 16 -13.97 -22.35 -20.31
CA PRO A 16 -15.19 -21.78 -19.78
C PRO A 16 -16.38 -22.67 -20.14
N GLU A 17 -17.22 -22.94 -19.16
CA GLU A 17 -18.47 -23.69 -19.34
C GLU A 17 -19.65 -22.96 -18.69
N PHE A 18 -20.86 -23.39 -19.04
CA PHE A 18 -22.05 -22.92 -18.35
C PHE A 18 -22.17 -23.62 -17.00
N PRO A 19 -22.46 -22.87 -15.92
CA PRO A 19 -22.59 -23.45 -14.59
C PRO A 19 -23.79 -24.42 -14.55
N PRO A 20 -23.59 -25.69 -14.16
CA PRO A 20 -24.67 -26.66 -14.01
C PRO A 20 -25.51 -26.38 -12.76
N ALA A 21 -24.92 -25.73 -11.75
CA ALA A 21 -25.59 -25.38 -10.51
C ALA A 21 -26.33 -24.04 -10.63
N LYS A 22 -27.62 -24.02 -10.27
CA LYS A 22 -28.44 -22.80 -10.22
C LYS A 22 -27.84 -21.79 -9.23
N GLY A 23 -27.76 -20.52 -9.64
CA GLY A 23 -27.25 -19.41 -8.85
C GLY A 23 -25.78 -19.07 -9.10
N TYR A 24 -25.01 -19.94 -9.76
CA TYR A 24 -23.62 -19.63 -10.12
C TYR A 24 -23.56 -18.84 -11.42
N THR A 25 -22.64 -17.87 -11.49
CA THR A 25 -22.53 -16.92 -12.60
C THR A 25 -21.55 -17.39 -13.67
N LYS A 26 -20.50 -18.11 -13.29
CA LYS A 26 -19.48 -18.63 -14.21
C LYS A 26 -19.05 -20.03 -13.78
N SER A 27 -18.62 -20.86 -14.74
CA SER A 27 -17.97 -22.14 -14.49
C SER A 27 -16.72 -22.28 -15.35
N TYR A 28 -15.69 -22.92 -14.79
CA TYR A 28 -14.54 -23.40 -15.55
C TYR A 28 -14.38 -24.91 -15.35
N GLN A 29 -14.13 -25.63 -16.43
CA GLN A 29 -13.80 -27.05 -16.41
C GLN A 29 -12.37 -27.27 -16.92
N ALA A 30 -11.61 -28.10 -16.23
CA ALA A 30 -10.31 -28.59 -16.66
C ALA A 30 -10.31 -30.12 -16.65
N LYS A 31 -9.66 -30.71 -17.66
CA LYS A 31 -9.46 -32.15 -17.76
C LYS A 31 -7.97 -32.45 -17.66
N THR A 32 -7.60 -33.24 -16.67
CA THR A 32 -6.22 -33.70 -16.43
C THR A 32 -5.89 -34.82 -17.42
N PRO A 33 -4.61 -35.00 -17.83
CA PRO A 33 -4.19 -36.15 -18.64
C PRO A 33 -4.55 -37.51 -18.02
N ASP A 34 -4.62 -37.59 -16.70
CA ASP A 34 -5.02 -38.80 -15.96
C ASP A 34 -6.53 -39.11 -16.06
N GLY A 35 -7.31 -38.25 -16.75
CA GLY A 35 -8.74 -38.42 -16.93
C GLY A 35 -9.61 -37.72 -15.88
N ASP A 36 -9.00 -37.13 -14.85
CA ASP A 36 -9.73 -36.40 -13.81
C ASP A 36 -10.38 -35.13 -14.36
N ILE A 37 -11.62 -34.86 -13.95
CA ILE A 37 -12.37 -33.67 -14.36
C ILE A 37 -12.52 -32.76 -13.15
N LEU A 38 -11.96 -31.56 -13.26
CA LEU A 38 -12.08 -30.49 -12.27
C LEU A 38 -13.03 -29.43 -12.78
N GLN A 39 -14.00 -29.09 -11.97
CA GLN A 39 -14.94 -28.03 -12.26
C GLN A 39 -14.97 -27.03 -11.11
N ALA A 40 -14.92 -25.75 -11.46
CA ALA A 40 -15.00 -24.64 -10.52
C ALA A 40 -16.19 -23.76 -10.90
N ASP A 41 -17.23 -23.74 -10.07
CA ASP A 41 -18.40 -22.88 -10.24
C ASP A 41 -18.30 -21.67 -9.31
N PHE A 42 -18.47 -20.47 -9.85
CA PHE A 42 -18.31 -19.20 -9.15
C PHE A 42 -19.61 -18.46 -8.98
N HIS A 43 -19.85 -18.01 -7.75
CA HIS A 43 -20.91 -17.10 -7.41
C HIS A 43 -20.29 -15.76 -7.02
N PHE A 44 -20.33 -14.78 -7.92
CA PHE A 44 -19.64 -13.50 -7.74
C PHE A 44 -20.21 -12.68 -6.57
N HIS A 45 -21.55 -12.64 -6.41
CA HIS A 45 -22.18 -11.83 -5.37
C HIS A 45 -21.88 -12.33 -3.95
N ASP A 46 -22.09 -13.63 -3.69
CA ASP A 46 -21.84 -14.26 -2.40
C ASP A 46 -20.37 -14.57 -2.10
N ARG A 47 -19.46 -14.27 -3.05
CA ARG A 47 -18.02 -14.62 -3.00
C ARG A 47 -17.81 -16.08 -2.62
N LYS A 48 -18.53 -16.95 -3.32
CA LYS A 48 -18.58 -18.38 -3.04
C LYS A 48 -18.13 -19.15 -4.27
N ILE A 49 -17.29 -20.15 -4.05
CA ILE A 49 -16.81 -21.06 -5.09
C ILE A 49 -17.19 -22.48 -4.70
N ARG A 50 -17.67 -23.24 -5.69
CA ARG A 50 -17.90 -24.68 -5.56
C ARG A 50 -16.89 -25.39 -6.45
N LEU A 51 -16.02 -26.17 -5.84
CA LEU A 51 -15.10 -27.05 -6.53
C LEU A 51 -15.73 -28.44 -6.60
N THR A 52 -15.78 -29.00 -7.80
CA THR A 52 -16.20 -30.38 -8.06
C THR A 52 -15.01 -31.10 -8.69
N LEU A 53 -14.61 -32.22 -8.11
CA LEU A 53 -13.57 -33.09 -8.63
C LEU A 53 -14.19 -34.46 -8.91
N GLU A 54 -14.14 -34.88 -10.16
CA GLU A 54 -14.45 -36.24 -10.58
C GLU A 54 -13.13 -36.99 -10.76
N ALA A 55 -12.83 -37.90 -9.84
CA ALA A 55 -11.59 -38.67 -9.82
C ALA A 55 -11.74 -39.95 -10.66
N ALA A 56 -11.08 -40.00 -11.82
CA ALA A 56 -11.10 -41.15 -12.72
C ALA A 56 -10.45 -42.38 -12.09
N GLY A 57 -9.36 -42.16 -11.33
CA GLY A 57 -8.67 -43.23 -10.59
C GLY A 57 -9.48 -43.89 -9.47
N GLU A 58 -10.60 -43.28 -9.05
CA GLU A 58 -11.47 -43.79 -7.99
C GLU A 58 -12.85 -44.22 -8.50
N ASN A 59 -12.91 -44.74 -9.73
CA ASN A 59 -14.15 -45.12 -10.41
C ASN A 59 -15.14 -43.96 -10.58
N GLY A 60 -14.64 -42.75 -10.88
CA GLY A 60 -15.49 -41.58 -11.13
C GLY A 60 -16.18 -41.03 -9.87
N ARG A 61 -15.54 -41.17 -8.70
CA ARG A 61 -16.07 -40.55 -7.48
C ARG A 61 -16.07 -39.04 -7.60
N ILE A 62 -17.20 -38.44 -7.24
CA ILE A 62 -17.41 -37.01 -7.33
C ILE A 62 -17.31 -36.39 -5.94
N TYR A 63 -16.31 -35.54 -5.79
CA TYR A 63 -16.04 -34.78 -4.58
C TYR A 63 -16.46 -33.33 -4.76
N VAL A 64 -17.18 -32.78 -3.79
CA VAL A 64 -17.63 -31.39 -3.83
C VAL A 64 -17.15 -30.66 -2.59
N SER A 65 -16.42 -29.57 -2.82
CA SER A 65 -16.08 -28.59 -1.80
C SER A 65 -16.75 -27.26 -2.09
N THR A 66 -17.26 -26.62 -1.05
CA THR A 66 -17.83 -25.28 -1.10
C THR A 66 -17.02 -24.36 -0.20
N ILE A 67 -16.45 -23.32 -0.79
CA ILE A 67 -15.54 -22.37 -0.13
C ILE A 67 -16.11 -20.96 -0.25
N ARG A 68 -15.89 -20.14 0.78
CA ARG A 68 -16.27 -18.73 0.82
C ARG A 68 -15.14 -17.92 1.46
N ASP A 69 -14.59 -16.96 0.73
CA ASP A 69 -13.52 -16.07 1.19
C ASP A 69 -12.39 -16.80 1.98
N GLY A 70 -11.87 -17.90 1.41
CA GLY A 70 -10.80 -18.72 2.02
C GLY A 70 -11.25 -19.72 3.09
N SER A 71 -12.50 -19.65 3.57
CA SER A 71 -13.06 -20.59 4.53
C SER A 71 -13.82 -21.73 3.84
N ILE A 72 -13.53 -22.97 4.22
CA ILE A 72 -14.21 -24.16 3.71
C ILE A 72 -15.53 -24.34 4.47
N LEU A 73 -16.67 -24.20 3.78
CA LEU A 73 -18.00 -24.31 4.38
C LEU A 73 -18.49 -25.75 4.44
N LYS A 74 -18.27 -26.51 3.36
CA LYS A 74 -18.78 -27.88 3.23
C LYS A 74 -17.90 -28.69 2.31
N GLU A 75 -17.49 -29.86 2.78
CA GLU A 75 -16.79 -30.86 1.99
C GLU A 75 -17.60 -32.15 2.02
N THR A 76 -18.02 -32.61 0.85
CA THR A 76 -18.85 -33.80 0.73
C THR A 76 -18.41 -34.65 -0.44
N ASP A 77 -18.37 -35.95 -0.21
CA ASP A 77 -18.35 -36.94 -1.26
C ASP A 77 -19.80 -37.16 -1.72
N LEU A 78 -20.09 -36.90 -3.00
CA LEU A 78 -21.43 -37.09 -3.55
C LEU A 78 -21.79 -38.55 -3.76
N THR A 79 -20.80 -39.43 -3.91
CA THR A 79 -21.07 -40.87 -4.10
C THR A 79 -21.54 -41.55 -2.81
N THR A 80 -20.96 -41.15 -1.68
CA THR A 80 -21.35 -41.67 -0.36
C THR A 80 -22.31 -40.75 0.38
N GLY A 81 -22.47 -39.50 -0.05
CA GLY A 81 -23.27 -38.45 0.61
C GLY A 81 -22.71 -37.98 1.95
N ARG A 82 -21.52 -38.44 2.35
CA ARG A 82 -20.92 -38.15 3.65
C ARG A 82 -20.01 -36.93 3.59
N SER A 83 -19.88 -36.25 4.72
CA SER A 83 -18.85 -35.23 4.89
C SER A 83 -17.49 -35.93 4.93
N TYR A 84 -16.56 -35.51 4.08
CA TYR A 84 -15.25 -36.14 3.98
C TYR A 84 -14.18 -35.06 3.76
N PRO A 85 -13.02 -35.11 4.44
CA PRO A 85 -11.97 -34.13 4.27
C PRO A 85 -11.32 -34.23 2.88
N LEU A 86 -11.43 -33.17 2.07
CA LEU A 86 -11.00 -33.21 0.65
C LEU A 86 -9.59 -32.68 0.41
N TYR A 87 -8.86 -32.35 1.49
CA TYR A 87 -7.51 -31.80 1.37
C TYR A 87 -6.55 -32.71 0.61
N SER A 88 -6.52 -34.01 0.91
CA SER A 88 -5.63 -34.95 0.22
C SER A 88 -5.96 -35.15 -1.26
N ARG A 89 -7.19 -34.81 -1.68
CA ARG A 89 -7.66 -34.94 -3.06
C ARG A 89 -7.42 -33.69 -3.89
N PHE A 90 -7.59 -32.51 -3.30
CA PHE A 90 -7.34 -31.24 -3.98
C PHE A 90 -5.87 -30.80 -3.93
N ALA A 91 -5.08 -31.25 -2.94
CA ALA A 91 -3.68 -30.86 -2.80
C ALA A 91 -2.80 -31.19 -4.03
N PRO A 92 -2.94 -32.35 -4.70
CA PRO A 92 -2.20 -32.63 -5.94
C PRO A 92 -2.52 -31.65 -7.07
N PHE A 93 -3.76 -31.14 -7.10
CA PHE A 93 -4.23 -30.21 -8.14
C PHE A 93 -4.02 -28.74 -7.80
N ARG A 94 -3.28 -28.43 -6.71
CA ARG A 94 -3.05 -27.06 -6.27
C ARG A 94 -2.49 -26.16 -7.38
N ASP A 95 -1.59 -26.68 -8.21
CA ASP A 95 -0.89 -25.89 -9.25
C ASP A 95 -1.85 -25.59 -10.41
N LEU A 96 -2.72 -26.54 -10.75
CA LEU A 96 -3.78 -26.38 -11.75
C LEU A 96 -4.89 -25.44 -11.27
N LEU A 97 -5.30 -25.55 -10.00
CA LEU A 97 -6.25 -24.61 -9.38
C LEU A 97 -5.67 -23.19 -9.30
N SER A 98 -4.37 -23.07 -9.02
CA SER A 98 -3.67 -21.78 -8.98
C SER A 98 -3.52 -21.14 -10.38
N SER A 99 -3.65 -21.92 -11.46
CA SER A 99 -3.63 -21.42 -12.83
C SER A 99 -5.02 -21.07 -13.39
N LEU A 100 -6.03 -20.94 -12.52
CA LEU A 100 -7.37 -20.47 -12.90
C LEU A 100 -7.29 -19.09 -13.61
N PRO A 101 -8.10 -18.86 -14.66
CA PRO A 101 -8.00 -17.64 -15.46
C PRO A 101 -8.53 -16.38 -14.75
N ASP A 102 -9.51 -16.54 -13.85
CA ASP A 102 -10.15 -15.45 -13.10
C ASP A 102 -9.40 -15.16 -11.79
N LYS A 103 -9.10 -13.88 -11.52
CA LYS A 103 -8.40 -13.46 -10.30
C LYS A 103 -9.30 -13.44 -9.08
N ASP A 104 -10.54 -13.02 -9.26
CA ASP A 104 -11.53 -12.94 -8.17
C ASP A 104 -11.83 -14.34 -7.62
N ALA A 105 -11.86 -15.33 -8.51
CA ALA A 105 -11.93 -16.75 -8.18
C ALA A 105 -10.81 -17.21 -7.24
N LEU A 106 -9.56 -16.85 -7.55
CA LEU A 106 -8.39 -17.19 -6.73
C LEU A 106 -8.40 -16.46 -5.38
N GLN A 107 -8.89 -15.21 -5.34
CA GLN A 107 -9.07 -14.47 -4.10
C GLN A 107 -10.13 -15.11 -3.20
N ILE A 108 -11.24 -15.59 -3.78
CA ILE A 108 -12.30 -16.33 -3.05
C ILE A 108 -11.76 -17.66 -2.51
N LEU A 109 -10.89 -18.35 -3.26
CA LEU A 109 -10.19 -19.55 -2.81
C LEU A 109 -9.27 -19.25 -1.62
N GLY A 110 -8.63 -18.07 -1.59
CA GLY A 110 -8.01 -17.51 -0.39
C GLY A 110 -6.93 -18.39 0.25
N GLY A 111 -6.26 -19.26 -0.51
CA GLY A 111 -5.28 -20.21 0.04
C GLY A 111 -5.82 -21.58 0.43
N ALA A 112 -7.14 -21.83 0.26
CA ALA A 112 -7.73 -23.13 0.52
C ALA A 112 -7.01 -24.22 -0.29
N TYR A 113 -6.74 -25.36 0.35
CA TYR A 113 -5.98 -26.49 -0.22
C TYR A 113 -4.54 -26.15 -0.67
N GLY A 114 -3.97 -25.04 -0.20
CA GLY A 114 -2.63 -24.59 -0.58
C GLY A 114 -2.55 -23.94 -1.96
N VAL A 115 -3.68 -23.50 -2.51
CA VAL A 115 -3.77 -22.78 -3.79
C VAL A 115 -3.20 -21.37 -3.64
N SER A 116 -2.40 -20.92 -4.61
CA SER A 116 -1.89 -19.54 -4.63
C SER A 116 -3.03 -18.55 -4.88
N PRO A 117 -3.18 -17.48 -4.06
CA PRO A 117 -4.15 -16.43 -4.32
C PRO A 117 -3.77 -15.56 -5.54
N GLU A 118 -2.51 -15.62 -5.97
CA GLU A 118 -2.04 -14.97 -7.18
C GLU A 118 -2.05 -15.97 -8.36
N PRO A 119 -2.53 -15.56 -9.55
CA PRO A 119 -2.62 -16.45 -10.71
C PRO A 119 -1.25 -16.89 -11.21
N LEU A 120 -1.01 -18.20 -11.18
CA LEU A 120 0.16 -18.82 -11.78
C LEU A 120 -0.03 -18.95 -13.30
N GLY A 121 0.98 -18.57 -14.09
CA GLY A 121 0.90 -18.69 -15.56
C GLY A 121 -0.05 -17.69 -16.23
N GLY A 122 -0.45 -16.63 -15.52
CA GLY A 122 -1.05 -15.45 -16.15
C GLY A 122 -0.14 -14.87 -17.24
N PRO A 123 -0.65 -14.06 -18.19
CA PRO A 123 0.25 -13.34 -19.06
C PRO A 123 1.12 -12.51 -18.11
N GLU A 124 2.43 -12.75 -18.13
CA GLU A 124 3.41 -11.97 -17.37
C GLU A 124 2.91 -10.54 -17.44
N ARG A 125 2.54 -9.98 -16.29
CA ARG A 125 1.84 -8.70 -16.20
C ARG A 125 2.66 -7.80 -17.10
N ARG A 126 2.18 -7.50 -18.32
CA ARG A 126 2.81 -6.53 -19.19
C ARG A 126 2.59 -5.27 -18.40
N THR A 127 3.51 -5.01 -17.48
CA THR A 127 3.66 -3.73 -16.84
C THR A 127 3.96 -2.87 -18.02
N LEU A 128 2.89 -2.31 -18.60
CA LEU A 128 2.94 -1.43 -19.75
C LEU A 128 4.08 -0.50 -19.43
N LYS A 129 5.16 -0.65 -20.20
CA LYS A 129 6.36 0.05 -19.90
C LYS A 129 5.97 1.53 -20.03
N PRO A 130 6.38 2.42 -19.11
CA PRO A 130 5.82 3.77 -19.04
C PRO A 130 5.88 4.54 -20.36
N TRP A 131 6.82 4.19 -21.24
CA TRP A 131 7.01 4.76 -22.57
C TRP A 131 6.02 4.26 -23.63
N GLU A 132 5.30 3.16 -23.43
CA GLU A 132 4.29 2.63 -24.36
C GLU A 132 2.91 3.32 -24.19
N ILE A 133 2.70 4.06 -23.09
CA ILE A 133 1.41 4.73 -22.77
C ILE A 133 1.44 6.23 -23.13
N SER A 134 2.59 6.77 -23.53
CA SER A 134 2.72 8.19 -23.88
C SER A 134 1.99 8.48 -25.20
N THR A 135 0.75 8.94 -25.13
CA THR A 135 0.07 9.48 -26.31
C THR A 135 0.61 10.87 -26.62
N LYS A 136 0.61 11.23 -27.91
CA LYS A 136 1.12 12.50 -28.44
C LYS A 136 0.50 13.75 -27.77
N TYR A 137 -0.61 13.61 -27.04
CA TYR A 137 -1.41 14.69 -26.48
C TYR A 137 -1.27 14.88 -24.95
N ASP A 138 -0.51 14.05 -24.24
CA ASP A 138 -0.39 14.15 -22.77
C ASP A 138 0.21 15.50 -22.29
N HIS A 139 0.99 16.18 -23.15
CA HIS A 139 1.55 17.51 -22.86
C HIS A 139 0.53 18.65 -22.95
N ILE A 140 -0.58 18.49 -23.68
CA ILE A 140 -1.61 19.53 -23.85
C ILE A 140 -2.48 19.62 -22.60
N PHE A 141 -2.75 18.48 -21.95
CA PHE A 141 -3.60 18.41 -20.77
C PHE A 141 -2.82 18.49 -19.45
N GLY A 142 -1.49 18.67 -19.51
CA GLY A 142 -0.64 18.70 -18.32
C GLY A 142 -0.70 17.41 -17.48
N ILE A 143 -1.09 16.28 -18.09
CA ILE A 143 -1.27 15.02 -17.40
C ILE A 143 0.10 14.36 -17.26
N ASP A 144 0.76 14.62 -16.14
CA ASP A 144 2.02 13.96 -15.81
C ASP A 144 1.75 12.52 -15.31
N ARG A 145 1.64 11.57 -16.26
CA ARG A 145 1.40 10.14 -15.98
C ARG A 145 2.63 9.40 -15.47
N ASN A 146 3.67 10.11 -15.02
CA ASN A 146 4.88 9.49 -14.51
C ASN A 146 4.56 8.57 -13.32
N PRO A 147 4.80 7.24 -13.40
CA PRO A 147 4.49 6.32 -12.31
C PRO A 147 5.35 6.54 -11.07
N ARG A 148 6.42 7.34 -11.17
CA ARG A 148 7.19 7.82 -10.01
C ARG A 148 6.35 8.74 -9.11
N SER A 149 5.44 9.53 -9.67
CA SER A 149 4.57 10.45 -8.94
C SER A 149 3.49 9.69 -8.16
N TRP A 150 2.87 8.70 -8.81
CA TRP A 150 1.85 7.84 -8.19
C TRP A 150 2.43 6.85 -7.18
N LYS A 151 3.63 6.28 -7.43
CA LYS A 151 4.33 5.47 -6.42
C LYS A 151 4.71 6.27 -5.18
N ARG A 152 4.98 7.58 -5.28
CA ARG A 152 5.18 8.46 -4.11
C ARG A 152 3.88 8.75 -3.36
N PHE A 153 2.73 8.81 -4.05
CA PHE A 153 1.43 9.00 -3.42
C PHE A 153 0.91 7.71 -2.73
N PHE A 154 1.16 6.54 -3.32
CA PHE A 154 0.69 5.23 -2.80
C PHE A 154 1.71 4.50 -1.92
N GLN A 155 3.00 4.80 -2.01
CA GLN A 155 3.87 4.59 -0.87
C GLN A 155 3.39 5.56 0.19
N ARG A 156 2.55 5.07 1.11
CA ARG A 156 2.49 5.62 2.46
C ARG A 156 3.95 5.76 2.86
N GLU A 157 4.47 6.99 2.81
CA GLU A 157 5.64 7.37 3.58
C GLU A 157 5.43 6.68 4.92
N LYS A 158 6.34 5.79 5.32
CA LYS A 158 6.36 5.26 6.67
C LYS A 158 6.30 6.51 7.54
N LYS A 159 5.12 6.85 8.05
CA LYS A 159 4.91 8.10 8.78
C LYS A 159 5.88 7.98 9.92
N GLU A 160 6.96 8.77 9.86
CA GLU A 160 7.89 8.84 10.98
C GLU A 160 7.02 9.04 12.22
N PRO A 161 7.26 8.28 13.30
CA PRO A 161 6.42 8.39 14.49
C PRO A 161 6.31 9.87 14.86
N LEU A 162 5.09 10.34 15.16
CA LEU A 162 4.81 11.76 15.40
C LEU A 162 5.82 12.37 16.39
N TRP A 163 6.29 11.55 17.33
CA TRP A 163 7.35 11.87 18.28
C TRP A 163 8.70 12.27 17.68
N THR A 164 9.21 11.56 16.66
CA THR A 164 10.51 11.91 16.05
C THR A 164 10.41 13.22 15.28
N ARG A 165 9.26 13.48 14.65
CA ARG A 165 8.99 14.74 13.95
C ARG A 165 8.90 15.91 14.94
N ILE A 166 8.21 15.73 16.07
CA ILE A 166 8.10 16.75 17.13
C ILE A 166 9.47 17.00 17.77
N LYS A 167 10.23 15.95 18.11
CA LYS A 167 11.56 16.07 18.71
C LYS A 167 12.53 16.82 17.80
N ARG A 168 12.57 16.48 16.51
CA ARG A 168 13.43 17.16 15.52
C ARG A 168 13.02 18.62 15.33
N ARG A 169 11.72 18.93 15.44
CA ARG A 169 11.21 20.31 15.37
C ARG A 169 11.65 21.13 16.59
N ILE A 170 11.34 20.66 17.79
CA ILE A 170 11.70 21.32 19.05
C ILE A 170 13.21 21.55 19.15
N TRP A 171 14.02 20.56 18.73
CA TRP A 171 15.47 20.68 18.79
C TRP A 171 16.02 21.76 17.83
N GLY A 172 15.47 21.85 16.62
CA GLY A 172 15.84 22.91 15.67
C GLY A 172 15.42 24.29 16.17
N ASP A 173 14.22 24.39 16.75
CA ASP A 173 13.72 25.66 17.28
C ASP A 173 14.58 26.14 18.47
N LEU A 174 14.95 25.22 19.37
CA LEU A 174 15.79 25.51 20.54
C LEU A 174 17.19 25.99 20.12
N GLN A 175 17.77 25.41 19.07
CA GLN A 175 19.04 25.88 18.51
C GLN A 175 18.95 27.33 18.03
N ASP A 176 17.89 27.67 17.29
CA ASP A 176 17.74 29.04 16.79
C ASP A 176 17.47 30.04 17.92
N TYR A 177 16.70 29.66 18.96
CA TYR A 177 16.54 30.49 20.16
C TYR A 177 17.87 30.73 20.87
N SER A 178 18.66 29.68 21.08
CA SER A 178 19.96 29.79 21.74
C SER A 178 20.92 30.67 20.95
N LEU A 179 20.95 30.53 19.62
CA LEU A 179 21.85 31.29 18.76
C LEU A 179 21.43 32.76 18.65
N GLY A 180 20.13 33.03 18.51
CA GLY A 180 19.60 34.39 18.52
C GLY A 180 19.81 35.12 19.86
N LEU A 181 19.56 34.43 20.97
CA LEU A 181 19.73 35.00 22.30
C LEU A 181 21.21 35.22 22.63
N ALA A 182 22.09 34.26 22.32
CA ALA A 182 23.53 34.43 22.52
C ALA A 182 24.10 35.57 21.67
N SER A 183 23.64 35.71 20.42
CA SER A 183 24.08 36.79 19.53
C SER A 183 23.62 38.17 20.04
N ALA A 184 22.35 38.27 20.47
CA ALA A 184 21.81 39.51 21.03
C ALA A 184 22.49 39.90 22.36
N LEU A 185 22.74 38.93 23.24
CA LEU A 185 23.50 39.17 24.47
C LEU A 185 24.96 39.53 24.19
N GLY A 186 25.58 38.96 23.15
CA GLY A 186 26.92 39.34 22.72
C GLY A 186 27.00 40.80 22.26
N ILE A 187 26.00 41.26 21.51
CA ILE A 187 25.88 42.68 21.10
C ILE A 187 25.67 43.56 22.33
N TRP A 188 24.77 43.17 23.23
CA TRP A 188 24.57 43.90 24.48
C TRP A 188 25.84 43.97 25.32
N TYR A 189 26.60 42.88 25.45
CA TYR A 189 27.85 42.89 26.21
C TYR A 189 28.91 43.81 25.60
N ALA A 190 28.95 43.93 24.28
CA ALA A 190 29.89 44.78 23.58
C ALA A 190 29.57 46.29 23.71
N TYR A 191 28.30 46.66 23.69
CA TYR A 191 27.86 48.07 23.68
C TYR A 191 27.25 48.54 25.00
N MET A 192 26.94 47.61 25.92
CA MET A 192 26.25 47.83 27.20
C MET A 192 24.95 48.64 27.08
N ASP A 193 24.28 48.54 25.93
CA ASP A 193 23.11 49.34 25.59
C ASP A 193 21.86 48.46 25.37
N PHE A 194 20.81 48.76 26.14
CA PHE A 194 19.54 48.07 26.10
C PHE A 194 18.72 48.37 24.84
N TYR A 195 18.91 49.55 24.23
CA TYR A 195 18.29 49.90 22.96
C TYR A 195 18.78 48.97 21.84
N LEU A 196 20.10 48.80 21.75
CA LEU A 196 20.77 47.91 20.80
C LEU A 196 20.41 46.44 21.05
N LEU A 197 20.26 46.02 22.32
CA LEU A 197 19.76 44.69 22.67
C LEU A 197 18.35 44.46 22.10
N GLY A 198 17.43 45.40 22.35
CA GLY A 198 16.04 45.29 21.88
C GLY A 198 15.94 45.25 20.36
N PHE A 199 16.69 46.12 19.68
CA PHE A 199 16.77 46.14 18.22
C PHE A 199 17.34 44.83 17.65
N SER A 200 18.44 44.33 18.22
CA SER A 200 19.07 43.09 17.75
C SER A 200 18.16 41.87 17.90
N LEU A 201 17.41 41.76 19.00
CA LEU A 201 16.42 40.69 19.20
C LEU A 201 15.32 40.72 18.14
N ALA A 202 14.81 41.90 17.79
CA ALA A 202 13.79 42.05 16.76
C ALA A 202 14.34 41.67 15.36
N VAL A 203 15.56 42.10 15.03
CA VAL A 203 16.24 41.74 13.77
C VAL A 203 16.48 40.24 13.68
N PHE A 204 16.98 39.60 14.74
CA PHE A 204 17.18 38.15 14.76
C PHE A 204 15.87 37.37 14.69
N GLY A 205 14.80 37.86 15.33
CA GLY A 205 13.47 37.27 15.20
C GLY A 205 12.97 37.21 13.75
N LEU A 206 13.15 38.31 13.01
CA LEU A 206 12.82 38.38 11.59
C LEU A 206 13.74 37.51 10.72
N LEU A 207 15.05 37.54 10.98
CA LEU A 207 16.02 36.74 10.23
C LEU A 207 15.74 35.24 10.39
N PHE A 208 15.57 34.74 11.62
CA PHE A 208 15.30 33.32 11.82
C PHE A 208 13.91 32.90 11.32
N GLY A 209 12.90 33.75 11.46
CA GLY A 209 11.58 33.51 10.86
C GLY A 209 11.64 33.42 9.33
N GLY A 210 12.40 34.33 8.70
CA GLY A 210 12.61 34.34 7.24
C GLY A 210 13.46 33.16 6.74
N LEU A 211 14.52 32.80 7.47
CA LEU A 211 15.36 31.64 7.14
C LEU A 211 14.58 30.32 7.25
N ASP A 212 13.68 30.20 8.24
CA ASP A 212 12.80 29.04 8.38
C ASP A 212 11.85 28.88 7.18
N TRP A 213 11.37 30.01 6.63
CA TRP A 213 10.51 30.03 5.45
C TRP A 213 11.27 29.71 4.15
N ILE A 214 12.41 30.38 3.92
CA ILE A 214 13.17 30.29 2.64
C ILE A 214 13.99 29.01 2.54
N LEU A 215 14.80 28.68 3.56
CA LEU A 215 15.76 27.58 3.49
C LEU A 215 15.17 26.26 3.95
N ARG A 216 14.35 26.28 5.00
CA ARG A 216 13.86 25.06 5.65
C ARG A 216 12.49 24.61 5.12
N LYS A 217 11.81 25.43 4.29
CA LYS A 217 10.46 25.17 3.76
C LYS A 217 9.48 24.72 4.85
N ARG A 218 9.64 25.26 6.06
CA ARG A 218 8.76 24.98 7.22
C ARG A 218 7.84 26.17 7.42
N ASP A 219 6.66 25.92 7.97
CA ASP A 219 5.81 27.01 8.45
C ASP A 219 6.59 27.77 9.52
N PRO A 220 6.88 29.07 9.31
CA PRO A 220 7.53 29.87 10.34
C PRO A 220 6.66 29.78 11.59
N LEU A 221 7.26 29.33 12.69
CA LEU A 221 6.53 29.31 13.96
C LEU A 221 6.27 30.77 14.34
N PHE A 222 5.03 31.20 14.13
CA PHE A 222 4.57 32.54 14.48
C PHE A 222 4.93 32.88 15.94
N SER A 223 4.88 31.87 16.82
CA SER A 223 5.31 31.99 18.22
C SER A 223 6.76 32.46 18.40
N LYS A 224 7.70 32.00 17.56
CA LYS A 224 9.12 32.40 17.65
C LYS A 224 9.32 33.86 17.28
N VAL A 225 8.71 34.29 16.18
CA VAL A 225 8.76 35.69 15.76
C VAL A 225 8.13 36.58 16.83
N VAL A 226 6.96 36.20 17.36
CA VAL A 226 6.27 36.96 18.42
C VAL A 226 7.11 37.04 19.71
N ILE A 227 7.77 35.97 20.13
CA ILE A 227 8.62 35.98 21.33
C ILE A 227 9.82 36.91 21.15
N PHE A 228 10.52 36.82 20.01
CA PHE A 228 11.67 37.69 19.73
C PHE A 228 11.27 39.16 19.54
N LEU A 229 10.16 39.41 18.87
CA LEU A 229 9.69 40.76 18.61
C LEU A 229 9.08 41.39 19.87
N GLY A 230 8.37 40.60 20.69
CA GLY A 230 7.84 41.03 21.98
C GLY A 230 8.94 41.32 23.00
N SER A 231 9.92 40.42 23.14
CA SER A 231 11.09 40.66 24.01
C SER A 231 11.95 41.83 23.49
N GLY A 232 12.19 41.89 22.18
CA GLY A 232 12.90 43.00 21.55
C GLY A 232 12.22 44.34 21.78
N SER A 233 10.90 44.41 21.60
CA SER A 233 10.10 45.61 21.86
C SER A 233 10.15 46.03 23.33
N TYR A 234 10.05 45.08 24.27
CA TYR A 234 10.18 45.35 25.70
C TYR A 234 11.54 45.97 26.04
N PHE A 235 12.64 45.35 25.60
CA PHE A 235 13.98 45.85 25.91
C PHE A 235 14.31 47.16 25.19
N TYR A 236 13.82 47.33 23.96
CA TYR A 236 13.96 48.58 23.21
C TYR A 236 13.27 49.73 23.92
N TYR A 237 12.02 49.52 24.35
CA TYR A 237 11.25 50.52 25.10
C TYR A 237 11.87 50.80 26.47
N TYR A 238 12.33 49.76 27.16
CA TYR A 238 13.01 49.90 28.45
C TYR A 238 14.32 50.68 28.32
N GLY A 239 15.11 50.37 27.28
CA GLY A 239 16.31 51.12 26.93
C GLY A 239 15.99 52.58 26.68
N PHE A 240 15.05 52.88 25.80
CA PHE A 240 14.67 54.26 25.45
C PHE A 240 14.12 55.09 26.63
N THR A 241 13.47 54.47 27.60
CA THR A 241 12.81 55.19 28.71
C THR A 241 13.65 55.30 29.98
N ARG A 242 14.57 54.36 30.22
CA ARG A 242 15.32 54.28 31.48
C ARG A 242 16.83 54.47 31.32
N PHE A 243 17.36 54.45 30.10
CA PHE A 243 18.77 54.64 29.78
C PHE A 243 18.92 55.66 28.65
#